data_AF-A0AAQ4QWX8-F1
#
_entry.id   AF-A0AAQ4QWX8-F1
#
_cell.length_a   1.000
_cell.length_b   1.000
_cell.length_c   1.000
_cell.angle_alpha   90.00
_cell.angle_beta   90.00
_cell.angle_gamma   90.00
#
_symmetry.space_group_name_H-M   'P 1'
#
loop_
_entity.id
_entity.type
_entity.pdbx_description
1 polymer ?
#
loop_
_entity_poly.entity_id
_entity_poly.type
_entity_poly.pdbx_seq_one_letter_code
_entity_poly.pdbx_strand_id
1 'polypeptide(L)'
;MENGGEASTITLLKEGCYTDFLADNFDVKTYTAQVIHHAVIAEQLAKLAQGISQLDKELHSQVVARHEDLLSQATGIESLEGVLQMMQTRISALQAAVDRIRTKIVDPYNKIVARITQLARLQGAWLHLTFRTDNVRDVSVDIMEDIGGLRGSMLALADQIDQHGFSAITILTHIEVFFGNTRADKCSSRCIHRRQSFKLFKID
;
A
#
# COMPACT_ATOMS: atom_id res chain seq x y z
N MET A 1 -99.68 -33.15 -83.41
CA MET A 1 -98.30 -33.27 -83.89
C MET A 1 -97.41 -32.62 -82.85
N GLU A 2 -96.91 -33.42 -81.92
CA GLU A 2 -96.17 -33.01 -80.73
C GLU A 2 -94.78 -33.63 -80.87
N ASN A 3 -93.77 -32.86 -81.31
CA ASN A 3 -92.41 -33.37 -81.54
C ASN A 3 -91.30 -32.31 -81.33
N GLY A 4 -91.59 -31.28 -80.53
CA GLY A 4 -90.64 -30.19 -80.23
C GLY A 4 -90.01 -30.24 -78.82
N GLY A 5 -90.51 -31.12 -77.94
CA GLY A 5 -90.07 -31.21 -76.54
C GLY A 5 -88.85 -32.11 -76.32
N GLU A 6 -88.69 -33.16 -77.12
CA GLU A 6 -87.65 -34.19 -76.89
C GLU A 6 -86.22 -33.72 -77.21
N ALA A 7 -86.05 -32.79 -78.15
CA ALA A 7 -84.72 -32.28 -78.49
C ALA A 7 -84.08 -31.47 -77.35
N SER A 8 -84.90 -30.71 -76.61
CA SER A 8 -84.45 -29.84 -75.51
C SER A 8 -84.08 -30.63 -74.26
N THR A 9 -84.83 -31.70 -73.97
CA THR A 9 -84.57 -32.58 -72.82
C THR A 9 -83.31 -33.43 -73.02
N ILE A 10 -83.06 -33.91 -74.24
CA ILE A 10 -81.85 -34.69 -74.55
C ILE A 10 -80.57 -33.84 -74.45
N THR A 11 -80.63 -32.55 -74.77
CA THR A 11 -79.49 -31.63 -74.58
C THR A 11 -79.20 -31.34 -73.11
N LEU A 12 -80.22 -31.24 -72.26
CA LEU A 12 -80.07 -30.99 -70.83
C LEU A 12 -79.49 -32.21 -70.09
N LEU A 13 -79.84 -33.42 -70.53
CA LEU A 13 -79.31 -34.67 -69.98
C LEU A 13 -77.85 -34.93 -70.41
N LYS A 14 -77.35 -34.26 -71.46
CA LYS A 14 -75.94 -34.31 -71.87
C LYS A 14 -75.04 -33.34 -71.11
N GLU A 15 -75.59 -32.52 -70.21
CA GLU A 15 -74.75 -31.73 -69.31
C GLU A 15 -73.93 -32.66 -68.41
N GLY A 16 -72.66 -32.30 -68.18
CA GLY A 16 -71.64 -33.20 -67.63
C GLY A 16 -72.01 -33.89 -66.31
N CYS A 17 -72.87 -33.29 -65.50
CA CYS A 17 -73.34 -33.84 -64.22
C CYS A 17 -74.39 -34.97 -64.34
N TYR A 18 -75.03 -35.12 -65.50
CA TYR A 18 -76.02 -36.17 -65.75
C TYR A 18 -75.46 -37.36 -66.54
N THR A 19 -74.23 -37.24 -67.05
CA THR A 19 -73.58 -38.27 -67.87
C THR A 19 -73.38 -39.59 -67.13
N ASP A 20 -73.10 -39.54 -65.82
CA ASP A 20 -72.95 -40.73 -64.97
C ASP A 20 -74.26 -41.52 -64.83
N PHE A 21 -75.42 -40.85 -64.91
CA PHE A 21 -76.75 -41.48 -64.83
C PHE A 21 -77.22 -42.06 -66.17
N LEU A 22 -76.54 -41.73 -67.28
CA LEU A 22 -76.85 -42.21 -68.63
C LEU A 22 -76.03 -43.43 -69.03
N ALA A 23 -75.13 -43.93 -68.17
CA ALA A 23 -74.34 -45.12 -68.44
C ALA A 23 -75.23 -46.38 -68.43
N ASP A 24 -75.06 -47.27 -69.42
CA ASP A 24 -75.85 -48.51 -69.58
C ASP A 24 -75.75 -49.47 -68.38
N ASN A 25 -74.74 -49.31 -67.53
CA ASN A 25 -74.48 -50.12 -66.33
C ASN A 25 -74.63 -49.32 -65.02
N PHE A 26 -75.36 -48.21 -65.03
CA PHE A 26 -75.55 -47.36 -63.87
C PHE A 26 -76.14 -48.15 -62.67
N ASP A 27 -75.35 -48.28 -61.61
CA ASP A 27 -75.78 -48.88 -60.36
C ASP A 27 -75.95 -47.79 -59.28
N VAL A 28 -77.21 -47.55 -58.91
CA VAL A 28 -77.61 -46.61 -57.86
C VAL A 28 -76.88 -46.92 -56.55
N LYS A 29 -76.64 -48.19 -56.21
CA LYS A 29 -76.00 -48.56 -54.94
C LYS A 29 -74.53 -48.15 -54.91
N THR A 30 -73.81 -48.40 -56.00
CA THR A 30 -72.40 -48.01 -56.12
C THR A 30 -72.24 -46.50 -56.20
N TYR A 31 -73.08 -45.81 -56.98
CA TYR A 31 -73.04 -44.34 -57.08
C TYR A 31 -73.39 -43.66 -55.75
N THR A 32 -74.45 -44.09 -55.06
CA THR A 32 -74.79 -43.55 -53.73
C THR A 32 -73.71 -43.81 -52.69
N ALA A 33 -73.12 -45.01 -52.67
CA ALA A 33 -71.97 -45.30 -51.80
C ALA A 33 -70.77 -44.38 -52.10
N GLN A 34 -70.50 -44.10 -53.37
CA GLN A 34 -69.39 -43.25 -53.79
C GLN A 34 -69.60 -41.77 -53.43
N VAL A 35 -70.83 -41.26 -53.58
CA VAL A 35 -71.21 -39.91 -53.14
C VAL A 35 -71.14 -39.78 -51.61
N ILE A 36 -71.60 -40.80 -50.87
CA ILE A 36 -71.48 -40.84 -49.40
C ILE A 36 -70.00 -40.83 -49.00
N HIS A 37 -69.15 -41.63 -49.66
CA HIS A 37 -67.70 -41.63 -49.40
C HIS A 37 -67.05 -40.26 -49.66
N HIS A 38 -67.40 -39.58 -50.75
CA HIS A 38 -66.90 -38.23 -51.02
C HIS A 38 -67.36 -37.21 -49.98
N ALA A 39 -68.61 -37.31 -49.52
CA ALA A 39 -69.12 -36.46 -48.43
C ALA A 39 -68.33 -36.70 -47.13
N VAL A 40 -68.01 -37.96 -46.80
CA VAL A 40 -67.17 -38.30 -45.65
C VAL A 40 -65.75 -37.74 -45.80
N ILE A 41 -65.15 -37.82 -47.00
CA ILE A 41 -63.82 -37.25 -47.26
C ILE A 41 -63.81 -35.73 -47.10
N ALA A 42 -64.83 -35.04 -47.63
CA ALA A 42 -64.98 -33.61 -47.47
C ALA A 42 -65.15 -33.21 -45.99
N GLU A 43 -65.90 -33.99 -45.21
CA GLU A 43 -66.05 -33.78 -43.76
C GLU A 43 -64.70 -33.93 -43.01
N GLN A 44 -63.89 -34.93 -43.36
CA GLN A 44 -62.57 -35.12 -42.75
C GLN A 44 -61.60 -33.99 -43.10
N LEU A 45 -61.63 -33.51 -44.35
CA LEU A 45 -60.86 -32.33 -44.77
C LEU A 45 -61.29 -31.07 -44.02
N ALA A 46 -62.60 -30.88 -43.81
CA ALA A 46 -63.12 -29.78 -43.02
C ALA A 46 -62.67 -29.85 -41.55
N LYS A 47 -62.69 -31.04 -40.93
CA LYS A 47 -62.17 -31.27 -39.57
C LYS A 47 -60.67 -31.00 -39.47
N LEU A 48 -59.88 -31.40 -40.46
CA LEU A 48 -58.45 -31.12 -40.49
C LEU A 48 -58.18 -29.62 -40.62
N ALA A 49 -58.87 -28.92 -41.52
CA ALA A 49 -58.75 -27.47 -41.69
C ALA A 49 -59.14 -26.71 -40.41
N GLN A 50 -60.19 -27.18 -39.72
CA GLN A 50 -60.58 -26.67 -38.41
C GLN A 50 -59.51 -26.92 -37.35
N GLY A 51 -58.92 -28.12 -37.32
CA GLY A 51 -57.83 -28.48 -36.41
C GLY A 51 -56.57 -27.64 -36.63
N ILE A 52 -56.20 -27.39 -37.89
CA ILE A 52 -55.09 -26.48 -38.25
C ILE A 52 -55.38 -25.07 -37.75
N SER A 53 -56.60 -24.58 -37.96
CA SER A 53 -56.99 -23.23 -37.52
C SER A 53 -57.02 -23.09 -35.99
N GLN A 54 -57.36 -24.16 -35.26
CA GLN A 54 -57.28 -24.19 -33.80
C GLN A 54 -55.83 -24.22 -33.33
N LEU A 55 -54.98 -25.04 -33.95
CA LEU A 55 -53.57 -25.13 -33.63
C LEU A 55 -52.87 -23.79 -33.86
N ASP A 56 -53.19 -23.11 -34.96
CA ASP A 56 -52.64 -21.78 -35.28
C ASP A 56 -53.01 -20.73 -34.23
N LYS A 57 -54.28 -20.71 -33.79
CA LYS A 57 -54.74 -19.84 -32.70
C LYS A 57 -54.03 -20.13 -31.38
N GLU A 58 -53.90 -21.41 -31.04
CA GLU A 58 -53.27 -21.82 -29.78
C GLU A 58 -51.76 -21.51 -29.80
N LEU A 59 -51.09 -21.77 -30.93
CA LEU A 59 -49.68 -21.43 -31.12
C LEU A 59 -49.49 -19.91 -31.02
N HIS A 60 -50.35 -19.11 -31.66
CA HIS A 60 -50.28 -17.66 -31.54
C HIS A 60 -50.49 -17.18 -30.10
N SER A 61 -51.47 -17.76 -29.39
CA SER A 61 -51.74 -17.45 -27.99
C SER A 61 -50.53 -17.76 -27.09
N GLN A 62 -49.92 -18.94 -27.25
CA GLN A 62 -48.74 -19.33 -26.48
C GLN A 62 -47.51 -18.48 -26.81
N VAL A 63 -47.31 -18.16 -28.09
CA VAL A 63 -46.24 -17.26 -28.54
C VAL A 63 -46.43 -15.90 -27.87
N VAL A 64 -47.59 -15.26 -28.02
CA VAL A 64 -47.85 -13.92 -27.46
C VAL A 64 -47.72 -13.92 -25.93
N ALA A 65 -48.27 -14.91 -25.25
CA ALA A 65 -48.18 -15.02 -23.79
C ALA A 65 -46.72 -15.10 -23.30
N ARG A 66 -45.89 -15.93 -23.95
CA ARG A 66 -44.48 -16.07 -23.55
C ARG A 66 -43.61 -14.88 -23.95
N HIS A 67 -43.99 -14.11 -24.96
CA HIS A 67 -43.18 -12.98 -25.41
C HIS A 67 -43.22 -11.82 -24.41
N GLU A 68 -44.37 -11.58 -23.77
CA GLU A 68 -44.50 -10.54 -22.75
C GLU A 68 -43.65 -10.86 -21.51
N ASP A 69 -43.70 -12.11 -21.04
CA ASP A 69 -42.86 -12.60 -19.95
C ASP A 69 -41.35 -12.49 -20.26
N LEU A 70 -40.93 -12.91 -21.46
CA LEU A 70 -39.51 -12.83 -21.87
C LEU A 70 -39.02 -11.39 -22.00
N LEU A 71 -39.87 -10.47 -22.47
CA LEU A 71 -39.54 -9.05 -22.62
C LEU A 71 -39.49 -8.35 -21.25
N SER A 72 -40.42 -8.69 -20.36
CA SER A 72 -40.39 -8.33 -18.93
C SER A 72 -39.10 -8.81 -18.26
N GLN A 73 -38.70 -10.06 -18.48
CA GLN A 73 -37.43 -10.58 -17.94
C GLN A 73 -36.21 -9.86 -18.54
N ALA A 74 -36.19 -9.61 -19.85
CA ALA A 74 -35.09 -8.92 -20.51
C ALA A 74 -34.91 -7.49 -19.97
N THR A 75 -36.00 -6.74 -19.82
CA THR A 75 -35.99 -5.39 -19.22
C THR A 75 -35.61 -5.42 -17.73
N GLY A 76 -36.01 -6.46 -17.00
CA GLY A 76 -35.57 -6.70 -15.63
C GLY A 76 -34.05 -6.93 -15.52
N ILE A 77 -33.47 -7.70 -16.45
CA ILE A 77 -32.03 -7.94 -16.52
C ILE A 77 -31.28 -6.64 -16.85
N GLU A 78 -31.75 -5.85 -17.82
CA GLU A 78 -31.14 -4.57 -18.18
C GLU A 78 -31.10 -3.58 -17.00
N SER A 79 -32.19 -3.52 -16.21
CA SER A 79 -32.24 -2.72 -14.99
C SER A 79 -31.19 -3.17 -13.96
N LEU A 80 -31.05 -4.49 -13.77
CA LEU A 80 -30.06 -5.06 -12.85
C LEU A 80 -28.62 -4.77 -13.31
N GLU A 81 -28.35 -4.85 -14.61
CA GLU A 81 -27.06 -4.45 -15.20
C GLU A 81 -26.73 -2.98 -14.88
N GLY A 82 -27.71 -2.08 -14.98
CA GLY A 82 -27.55 -0.68 -14.57
C GLY A 82 -27.15 -0.53 -13.10
N VAL A 83 -27.79 -1.28 -12.20
CA VAL A 83 -27.43 -1.30 -10.77
C VAL A 83 -26.03 -1.85 -10.54
N LEU A 84 -25.66 -2.94 -11.21
CA LEU A 84 -24.31 -3.52 -11.15
C LEU A 84 -23.24 -2.54 -11.62
N GLN A 85 -23.49 -1.82 -12.72
CA GLN A 85 -22.59 -0.78 -13.23
C GLN A 85 -22.40 0.36 -12.22
N MET A 86 -23.48 0.76 -11.55
CA MET A 86 -23.42 1.76 -10.47
C MET A 86 -22.63 1.24 -9.27
N MET A 87 -22.82 -0.02 -8.87
CA MET A 87 -22.03 -0.64 -7.81
C MET A 87 -20.55 -0.71 -8.17
N GLN A 88 -20.21 -1.12 -9.39
CA GLN A 88 -18.83 -1.17 -9.87
C GLN A 88 -18.16 0.20 -9.81
N THR A 89 -18.87 1.26 -10.19
CA THR A 89 -18.39 2.64 -10.11
C THR A 89 -18.12 3.06 -8.66
N ARG A 90 -19.04 2.73 -7.74
CA ARG A 90 -18.88 3.01 -6.31
C ARG A 90 -17.72 2.24 -5.69
N ILE A 91 -17.57 0.95 -6.02
CA ILE A 91 -16.44 0.13 -5.57
C ILE A 91 -15.12 0.74 -6.05
N SER A 92 -15.05 1.15 -7.32
CA SER A 92 -13.85 1.80 -7.88
C SER A 92 -13.52 3.11 -7.14
N ALA A 93 -14.53 3.91 -6.82
CA ALA A 93 -14.35 5.14 -6.04
C ALA A 93 -13.88 4.86 -4.60
N LEU A 94 -14.44 3.84 -3.94
CA LEU A 94 -14.01 3.40 -2.62
C LEU A 94 -12.56 2.90 -2.63
N GLN A 95 -12.19 2.14 -3.66
CA GLN A 95 -10.83 1.62 -3.82
C GLN A 95 -9.83 2.76 -4.00
N ALA A 96 -10.16 3.76 -4.81
CA ALA A 96 -9.36 4.99 -4.94
C ALA A 96 -9.27 5.77 -3.61
N ALA A 97 -10.35 5.81 -2.82
CA ALA A 97 -10.32 6.46 -1.50
C ALA A 97 -9.42 5.71 -0.51
N VAL A 98 -9.48 4.38 -0.49
CA VAL A 98 -8.60 3.52 0.31
C VAL A 98 -7.14 3.71 -0.10
N ASP A 99 -6.83 3.75 -1.39
CA ASP A 99 -5.47 3.99 -1.86
C ASP A 99 -4.95 5.37 -1.44
N ARG A 100 -5.80 6.42 -1.49
CA ARG A 100 -5.46 7.75 -0.97
C ARG A 100 -5.22 7.75 0.54
N ILE A 101 -5.98 6.96 1.30
CA ILE A 101 -5.77 6.82 2.75
C ILE A 101 -4.46 6.07 3.01
N ARG A 102 -4.17 5.01 2.25
CA ARG A 102 -2.92 4.26 2.34
C ARG A 102 -1.72 5.17 2.13
N THR A 103 -1.70 5.99 1.09
CA THR A 103 -0.59 6.93 0.85
C THR A 103 -0.46 7.96 1.97
N LYS A 104 -1.59 8.49 2.48
CA LYS A 104 -1.62 9.39 3.65
C LYS A 104 -1.13 8.75 4.96
N ILE A 105 -1.00 7.43 5.04
CA ILE A 105 -0.51 6.73 6.24
C ILE A 105 0.93 6.24 6.03
N VAL A 106 1.20 5.59 4.90
CA VAL A 106 2.49 4.96 4.62
C VAL A 106 3.60 5.99 4.43
N ASP A 107 3.34 7.10 3.73
CA ASP A 107 4.34 8.14 3.51
C ASP A 107 4.79 8.82 4.81
N PRO A 108 3.90 9.31 5.70
CA PRO A 108 4.34 9.87 6.97
C PRO A 108 4.96 8.81 7.89
N TYR A 109 4.49 7.56 7.86
CA TYR A 109 5.13 6.48 8.61
C TYR A 109 6.60 6.31 8.20
N ASN A 110 6.87 6.22 6.90
CA ASN A 110 8.24 6.12 6.38
C ASN A 110 9.09 7.34 6.74
N LYS A 111 8.52 8.55 6.71
CA LYS A 111 9.21 9.78 7.15
C LYS A 111 9.55 9.75 8.64
N ILE A 112 8.65 9.22 9.48
CA ILE A 112 8.89 9.07 10.92
C ILE A 112 10.00 8.05 11.16
N VAL A 113 9.95 6.89 10.51
CA VAL A 113 10.99 5.86 10.63
C VAL A 113 12.36 6.44 10.24
N ALA A 114 12.45 7.16 9.11
CA ALA A 114 13.69 7.81 8.68
C ALA A 114 14.22 8.81 9.73
N ARG A 115 13.32 9.62 10.33
CA ARG A 115 13.69 10.56 11.40
C ARG A 115 14.12 9.85 12.68
N ILE A 116 13.49 8.74 13.06
CA ILE A 116 13.91 7.92 14.20
C ILE A 116 15.31 7.36 13.96
N THR A 117 15.60 6.85 12.75
CA THR A 117 16.94 6.39 12.39
C THR A 117 17.97 7.53 12.45
N GLN A 118 17.62 8.73 11.98
CA GLN A 118 18.49 9.91 12.12
C GLN A 118 18.73 10.27 13.58
N LEU A 119 17.69 10.28 14.42
CA LEU A 119 17.79 10.55 15.85
C LEU A 119 18.70 9.53 16.55
N ALA A 120 18.54 8.23 16.22
CA ALA A 120 19.39 7.17 16.78
C ALA A 120 20.87 7.35 16.43
N ARG A 121 21.17 7.78 15.19
CA ARG A 121 22.55 8.09 14.77
C ARG A 121 23.12 9.29 15.53
N LEU A 122 22.32 10.34 15.71
CA LEU A 122 22.71 11.52 16.50
C LEU A 122 22.93 11.15 17.97
N GLN A 123 22.06 10.33 18.54
CA GLN A 123 22.20 9.84 19.91
C GLN A 123 23.49 9.03 20.09
N GLY A 124 23.84 8.18 19.12
CA GLY A 124 25.13 7.46 19.13
C GLY A 124 26.33 8.41 19.06
N ALA A 125 26.28 9.44 18.21
CA ALA A 125 27.33 10.44 18.13
C ALA A 125 27.47 11.27 19.42
N TRP A 126 26.34 11.63 20.04
CA TRP A 126 26.31 12.32 21.32
C TRP A 126 26.93 11.47 22.42
N LEU A 127 26.52 10.19 22.53
CA LEU A 127 27.08 9.26 23.51
C LEU A 127 28.61 9.12 23.36
N HIS A 128 29.09 8.99 22.12
CA HIS A 128 30.52 8.93 21.82
C HIS A 128 31.26 10.20 22.23
N LEU A 129 30.66 11.39 22.00
CA LEU A 129 31.27 12.65 22.41
C LEU A 129 31.33 12.78 23.93
N THR A 130 30.27 12.41 24.65
CA THR A 130 30.23 12.45 26.11
C THR A 130 31.33 11.55 26.69
N PHE A 131 31.44 10.31 26.21
CA PHE A 131 32.53 9.40 26.62
C PHE A 131 33.92 9.97 26.33
N ARG A 132 34.10 10.61 25.16
CA ARG A 132 35.36 11.28 24.83
C ARG A 132 35.66 12.43 25.78
N THR A 133 34.66 13.21 26.17
CA THR A 133 34.84 14.30 27.14
C THR A 133 35.11 13.80 28.55
N ASP A 134 34.50 12.68 28.95
CA ASP A 134 34.79 12.00 30.22
C ASP A 134 36.25 11.54 30.26
N ASN A 135 36.72 10.81 29.24
CA ASN A 135 38.11 10.36 29.16
C ASN A 135 39.12 11.51 29.19
N VAL A 136 38.85 12.59 28.46
CA VAL A 136 39.73 13.76 28.46
C VAL A 136 39.74 14.44 29.82
N ARG A 137 38.61 14.50 30.53
CA ARG A 137 38.52 15.04 31.89
C ARG A 137 39.35 14.20 32.84
N ASP A 138 39.21 12.89 32.80
CA ASP A 138 39.92 11.97 33.69
C ASP A 138 41.44 12.08 33.49
N VAL A 139 41.90 12.04 32.23
CA VAL A 139 43.33 12.26 31.89
C VAL A 139 43.83 13.63 32.38
N SER A 140 42.99 14.67 32.31
CA SER A 140 43.37 16.00 32.78
C SER A 140 43.52 16.05 34.31
N VAL A 141 42.70 15.31 35.05
CA VAL A 141 42.79 15.19 36.51
C VAL A 141 44.07 14.45 36.89
N ASP A 142 44.37 13.33 36.24
CA ASP A 142 45.59 12.55 36.48
C ASP A 142 46.85 13.40 36.26
N ILE A 143 46.91 14.16 35.16
CA ILE A 143 48.04 15.07 34.87
C ILE A 143 48.16 16.16 35.96
N MET A 144 47.03 16.67 36.47
CA MET A 144 47.04 17.71 37.50
C MET A 144 47.59 17.17 38.83
N GLU A 145 47.27 15.92 39.17
CA GLU A 145 47.82 15.21 40.33
C GLU A 145 49.34 15.00 40.19
N ASP A 146 49.79 14.51 39.03
CA ASP A 146 51.22 14.31 38.73
C ASP A 146 52.03 15.63 38.84
N ILE A 147 51.51 16.73 38.28
CA ILE A 147 52.15 18.06 38.39
C ILE A 147 52.21 18.51 39.86
N GLY A 148 51.16 18.27 40.63
CA GLY A 148 51.13 18.55 42.07
C GLY A 148 52.20 17.77 42.83
N GLY A 149 52.33 16.47 42.53
CA GLY A 149 53.38 15.60 43.07
C GLY A 149 54.78 16.09 42.72
N LEU A 150 55.06 16.35 41.45
CA LEU A 150 56.35 16.90 40.98
C LEU A 150 56.69 18.23 41.64
N ARG A 151 55.71 19.14 41.77
CA ARG A 151 55.89 20.41 42.49
C ARG A 151 56.24 20.18 43.96
N GLY A 152 55.61 19.20 44.62
CA GLY A 152 55.94 18.79 45.97
C GLY A 152 57.37 18.25 46.10
N SER A 153 57.78 17.32 45.23
CA SER A 153 59.14 16.79 45.20
C SER A 153 60.19 17.88 44.94
N MET A 154 59.90 18.84 44.06
CA MET A 154 60.80 19.94 43.75
C MET A 154 60.95 20.92 44.93
N LEU A 155 59.87 21.20 45.67
CA LEU A 155 59.94 21.98 46.91
C LEU A 155 60.77 21.27 47.99
N ALA A 156 60.62 19.94 48.13
CA ALA A 156 61.42 19.16 49.06
C ALA A 156 62.92 19.17 48.70
N LEU A 157 63.25 19.04 47.41
CA LEU A 157 64.64 19.16 46.94
C LEU A 157 65.21 20.57 47.18
N ALA A 158 64.42 21.62 46.98
CA ALA A 158 64.85 22.99 47.25
C ALA A 158 65.18 23.20 48.73
N ASP A 159 64.34 22.71 49.65
CA ASP A 159 64.60 22.76 51.09
C ASP A 159 65.86 21.96 51.47
N GLN A 160 66.07 20.79 50.86
CA GLN A 160 67.27 19.98 51.09
C GLN A 160 68.55 20.69 50.62
N ILE A 161 68.51 21.39 49.47
CA ILE A 161 69.63 22.22 48.99
C ILE A 161 69.90 23.36 49.95
N ASP A 162 68.87 24.05 50.45
CA ASP A 162 69.03 25.13 51.43
C ASP A 162 69.69 24.60 52.71
N GLN A 163 69.20 23.49 53.28
CA GLN A 163 69.79 22.87 54.48
C GLN A 163 71.27 22.49 54.29
N HIS A 164 71.63 21.86 53.17
CA HIS A 164 73.03 21.53 52.88
C HIS A 164 73.88 22.75 52.54
N GLY A 165 73.32 23.78 51.91
CA GLY A 165 73.97 25.05 51.63
C GLY A 165 74.30 25.82 52.91
N PHE A 166 73.35 25.92 53.85
CA PHE A 166 73.58 26.49 55.18
C PHE A 166 74.62 25.68 55.97
N SER A 167 74.60 24.34 55.86
CA SER A 167 75.63 23.48 56.45
C SER A 167 77.02 23.75 55.85
N ALA A 168 77.15 23.84 54.52
CA ALA A 168 78.40 24.15 53.84
C ALA A 168 78.94 25.55 54.19
N ILE A 169 78.07 26.56 54.29
CA ILE A 169 78.43 27.91 54.78
C ILE A 169 78.94 27.85 56.21
N THR A 170 78.30 27.06 57.07
CA THR A 170 78.70 26.88 58.48
C THR A 170 80.05 26.17 58.60
N ILE A 171 80.30 25.16 57.76
CA ILE A 171 81.60 24.48 57.70
C ILE A 171 82.68 25.44 57.18
N LEU A 172 82.40 26.24 56.15
CA LEU A 172 83.31 27.27 55.62
C LEU A 172 83.65 28.33 56.66
N THR A 173 82.67 28.84 57.41
CA THR A 173 82.94 29.81 58.48
C THR A 173 83.72 29.20 59.64
N HIS A 174 83.46 27.93 60.01
CA HIS A 174 84.28 27.24 61.00
C HIS A 174 85.71 27.00 60.52
N ILE A 175 85.93 26.65 59.24
CA ILE A 175 87.28 26.56 58.64
C ILE A 175 87.97 27.92 58.65
N GLU A 176 87.29 29.01 58.26
CA GLU A 176 87.84 30.37 58.30
C GLU A 176 88.21 30.82 59.73
N VAL A 177 87.37 30.52 60.73
CA VAL A 177 87.66 30.80 62.15
C VAL A 177 88.82 29.95 62.66
N PHE A 178 88.91 28.67 62.26
CA PHE A 178 89.99 27.78 62.67
C PHE A 178 91.34 28.20 62.07
N PHE A 179 91.38 28.63 60.81
CA PHE A 179 92.58 29.23 60.20
C PHE A 179 92.88 30.65 60.72
N GLY A 180 91.86 31.42 61.12
CA GLY A 180 92.01 32.77 61.67
C GLY A 180 92.61 32.80 63.09
N ASN A 181 92.40 31.77 63.90
CA ASN A 181 92.86 31.76 65.30
C ASN A 181 94.36 31.45 65.49
N THR A 182 95.14 31.35 64.40
CA THR A 182 96.61 31.31 64.43
C THR A 182 97.27 32.58 63.88
N ARG A 183 96.51 33.66 63.61
CA ARG A 183 97.07 35.00 63.38
C ARG A 183 96.31 36.07 64.16
N ALA A 184 96.83 36.35 65.35
CA ALA A 184 96.50 37.54 66.12
C ALA A 184 96.91 38.84 65.40
N ASP A 185 96.23 39.92 65.79
CA ASP A 185 96.57 41.34 65.64
C ASP A 185 96.25 42.11 64.33
N LYS A 186 95.45 43.17 64.54
CA LYS A 186 95.25 44.38 63.74
C LYS A 186 94.54 44.23 62.37
N CYS A 187 93.24 44.53 62.33
CA CYS A 187 92.76 45.75 61.68
C CYS A 187 91.27 45.99 61.96
N SER A 188 90.96 47.18 62.47
CA SER A 188 89.62 47.68 62.77
C SER A 188 88.89 48.12 61.49
N SER A 189 87.58 47.88 61.48
CA SER A 189 86.53 48.62 60.75
C SER A 189 86.49 48.54 59.22
N ARG A 190 85.86 47.49 58.69
CA ARG A 190 84.97 47.61 57.51
C ARG A 190 83.99 46.43 57.39
N CYS A 191 83.17 46.25 58.42
CA CYS A 191 82.00 45.39 58.32
C CYS A 191 80.92 46.09 57.49
N ILE A 192 80.21 45.29 56.68
CA ILE A 192 78.87 45.55 56.15
C ILE A 192 78.81 46.50 54.94
N HIS A 193 79.24 46.01 53.78
CA HIS A 193 78.61 46.42 52.52
C HIS A 193 78.57 45.27 51.50
N ARG A 194 77.84 44.19 51.84
CA ARG A 194 77.33 43.21 50.86
C ARG A 194 76.16 42.43 51.43
N ARG A 195 75.16 43.16 51.93
CA ARG A 195 73.83 42.64 52.26
C ARG A 195 72.77 43.60 51.74
N GLN A 196 72.68 43.71 50.42
CA GLN A 196 71.52 44.24 49.68
C GLN A 196 71.78 44.06 48.19
N SER A 197 71.65 42.82 47.70
CA SER A 197 71.42 42.51 46.28
C SER A 197 70.97 41.06 46.16
N PHE A 198 69.94 40.68 46.92
CA PHE A 198 69.14 39.48 46.64
C PHE A 198 67.76 39.69 47.29
N LYS A 199 67.01 40.61 46.68
CA LYS A 199 65.54 40.70 46.73
C LYS A 199 65.11 41.74 45.69
N LEU A 200 65.07 41.31 44.44
CA LEU A 200 64.17 41.89 43.44
C LEU A 200 63.79 40.78 42.44
N PHE A 201 62.82 39.96 42.84
CA PHE A 201 61.93 39.26 41.91
C PHE A 201 60.53 39.82 42.22
N LYS A 202 60.04 40.69 41.35
CA LYS A 202 58.64 41.12 41.21
C LYS A 202 58.37 40.88 39.73
N ILE A 203 57.73 39.76 39.40
CA ILE A 203 56.35 39.70 38.91
C ILE A 203 56.10 40.83 37.89
N ASP A 204 56.27 40.49 36.61
CA ASP A 204 55.27 40.66 35.55
C ASP A 204 55.39 39.44 34.61
#